data_AF-A0A1G6VZ54-F1
#
_entry.id   AF-A0A1G6VZ54-F1
#
_cell.length_a   1.000
_cell.length_b   1.000
_cell.length_c   1.000
_cell.angle_alpha   90.00
_cell.angle_beta   90.00
_cell.angle_gamma   90.00
#
_symmetry.space_group_name_H-M   'P 1'
#
loop_
_entity.id
_entity.type
_entity.pdbx_description
1 polymer ?
#
loop_
_entity_poly.entity_id
_entity_poly.type
_entity_poly.pdbx_seq_one_letter_code
_entity_poly.pdbx_strand_id
1 'polypeptide(L)'
;MSAVVDDVGAKRWVTQCALSRICGICAEPLGRPVAFLGTPDEIAHNALHLPPMHAGCADAHRRTTAADPAWQVVLTAGFEFVRAAKEDDDRRPTFQPNSLLPADSGG
;
A
#
# COMPACT_ATOMS: atom_id res chain seq x y z
N MET A 1 -12.84 -20.01 2.44
CA MET A 1 -11.63 -20.04 3.27
C MET A 1 -10.85 -18.76 2.97
N SER A 2 -11.18 -17.65 3.65
CA SER A 2 -10.39 -16.42 3.52
C SER A 2 -9.13 -16.61 4.34
N ALA A 3 -8.01 -16.90 3.66
CA ALA A 3 -6.70 -16.75 4.25
C ALA A 3 -6.56 -15.28 4.63
N VAL A 4 -6.69 -15.01 5.92
CA VAL A 4 -6.14 -13.80 6.52
C VAL A 4 -4.68 -13.80 6.07
N VAL A 5 -4.29 -12.80 5.26
CA VAL A 5 -2.90 -12.62 4.89
C VAL A 5 -2.18 -12.22 6.17
N ASP A 6 -1.64 -13.21 6.89
CA ASP A 6 -1.02 -13.04 8.22
C ASP A 6 0.20 -12.10 8.17
N ASP A 7 0.69 -11.77 6.97
CA ASP A 7 1.72 -10.78 6.73
C ASP A 7 1.40 -9.95 5.47
N VAL A 8 0.54 -8.94 5.60
CA VAL A 8 0.19 -8.00 4.50
C VAL A 8 1.44 -7.32 3.91
N GLY A 9 2.52 -7.20 4.70
CA GLY A 9 3.82 -6.65 4.30
C GLY A 9 4.78 -7.65 3.66
N ALA A 10 4.39 -8.92 3.49
CA ALA A 10 5.28 -9.95 2.95
C ALA A 10 5.77 -9.57 1.56
N LYS A 11 7.10 -9.49 1.36
CA LYS A 11 7.72 -9.09 0.08
C LYS A 11 7.14 -9.83 -1.14
N ARG A 12 6.89 -11.14 -1.01
CA ARG A 12 6.30 -11.95 -2.10
C ARG A 12 4.87 -11.50 -2.41
N TRP A 13 4.07 -11.25 -1.38
CA TRP A 13 2.68 -10.81 -1.54
C TRP A 13 2.61 -9.39 -2.11
N VAL A 14 3.38 -8.47 -1.53
CA VAL A 14 3.51 -7.10 -2.01
C VAL A 14 3.85 -7.04 -3.51
N THR A 15 4.84 -7.83 -3.92
CA THR A 15 5.25 -7.91 -5.33
C THR A 15 4.12 -8.45 -6.21
N GLN A 16 3.40 -9.48 -5.75
CA GLN A 16 2.25 -10.03 -6.48
C GLN A 16 1.13 -9.00 -6.65
N CYS A 17 0.78 -8.26 -5.60
CA CYS A 17 -0.22 -7.21 -5.65
C CYS A 17 0.14 -6.11 -6.64
N ALA A 18 1.42 -5.71 -6.67
CA ALA A 18 1.92 -4.74 -7.64
C ALA A 18 1.79 -5.23 -9.09
N LEU A 19 2.31 -6.43 -9.38
CA LEU A 19 2.38 -6.97 -10.73
C LEU A 19 1.01 -7.33 -11.31
N SER A 20 0.11 -7.87 -10.48
CA SER A 20 -1.24 -8.24 -10.89
C SER A 20 -2.26 -7.11 -10.70
N ARG A 21 -1.84 -5.98 -10.11
CA ARG A 21 -2.70 -4.83 -9.83
C ARG A 21 -3.95 -5.20 -9.02
N ILE A 22 -3.75 -5.96 -7.95
CA ILE A 22 -4.80 -6.41 -7.03
C ILE A 22 -4.62 -5.81 -5.63
N CYS A 23 -5.71 -5.73 -4.88
CA CYS A 23 -5.72 -5.23 -3.51
C CYS A 23 -4.98 -6.17 -2.56
N GLY A 24 -4.08 -5.64 -1.74
CA GLY A 24 -3.31 -6.40 -0.76
C GLY A 24 -4.12 -7.00 0.39
N ILE A 25 -5.39 -6.62 0.54
CA ILE A 25 -6.29 -7.12 1.59
C ILE A 25 -7.31 -8.12 1.04
N CYS A 26 -8.09 -7.74 0.02
CA CYS A 26 -9.17 -8.57 -0.51
C CYS A 26 -8.80 -9.36 -1.77
N ALA A 27 -7.60 -9.17 -2.33
CA ALA A 27 -7.11 -9.80 -3.56
C ALA A 27 -7.91 -9.50 -4.85
N GLU A 28 -8.91 -8.62 -4.79
CA GLU A 28 -9.67 -8.19 -5.97
C GLU A 28 -8.92 -7.13 -6.80
N PRO A 29 -9.20 -6.98 -8.11
CA PRO A 29 -8.58 -5.96 -8.97
C PRO A 29 -8.75 -4.54 -8.42
N LEU A 30 -7.69 -3.73 -8.55
CA LEU A 30 -7.72 -2.34 -8.11
C LEU A 30 -8.45 -1.44 -9.11
N GLY A 31 -9.40 -0.67 -8.58
CA GLY A 31 -9.97 0.49 -9.25
C GLY A 31 -9.17 1.77 -8.99
N ARG A 32 -9.80 2.92 -9.21
CA ARG A 32 -9.29 4.24 -8.80
C ARG A 32 -10.29 4.87 -7.83
N PRO A 33 -9.83 5.57 -6.77
CA PRO A 33 -8.44 5.78 -6.40
C PRO A 33 -7.79 4.52 -5.77
N VAL A 34 -6.46 4.43 -5.87
CA VAL A 34 -5.67 3.44 -5.14
C VAL A 34 -5.23 4.07 -3.81
N ALA A 35 -5.27 3.28 -2.75
CA ALA A 35 -4.83 3.68 -1.43
C ALA A 35 -3.56 2.95 -1.02
N PHE A 36 -2.71 3.63 -0.26
CA PHE A 36 -1.59 3.05 0.45
C PHE A 36 -1.64 3.43 1.92
N LEU A 37 -1.10 2.56 2.76
CA LEU A 37 -0.84 2.83 4.17
C LEU A 37 0.67 2.95 4.37
N GLY A 38 1.08 3.87 5.22
CA GLY A 38 2.47 4.00 5.66
C GLY A 38 2.61 5.00 6.80
N THR A 39 3.74 4.94 7.48
CA THR A 39 4.12 5.91 8.50
C THR A 39 4.37 7.30 7.87
N PRO A 40 4.39 8.38 8.67
CA PRO A 40 4.65 9.72 8.15
C PRO A 40 6.00 9.83 7.44
N ASP A 41 7.00 9.08 7.90
CA ASP A 41 8.34 9.04 7.30
C ASP A 41 8.32 8.37 5.92
N GLU A 42 7.73 7.17 5.81
CA GLU A 42 7.58 6.47 4.52
C GLU A 42 6.82 7.32 3.49
N ILE A 43 5.80 8.06 3.94
CA ILE A 43 5.03 8.98 3.08
C ILE A 43 5.88 10.17 2.65
N ALA A 44 6.60 10.80 3.57
CA ALA A 44 7.47 11.94 3.28
C ALA A 44 8.59 11.57 2.29
N HIS A 45 9.11 10.35 2.38
CA HIS A 45 10.12 9.81 1.48
C HIS A 45 9.56 9.19 0.19
N ASN A 46 8.23 9.16 0.03
CA ASN A 46 7.53 8.51 -1.08
C ASN A 46 7.99 7.05 -1.27
N ALA A 47 8.16 6.32 -0.17
CA ALA A 47 8.78 4.99 -0.12
C ALA A 47 7.93 4.03 0.72
N LEU A 48 6.73 3.72 0.22
CA LEU A 48 5.75 2.92 0.96
C LEU A 48 5.99 1.42 0.76
N HIS A 49 6.02 0.65 1.85
CA HIS A 49 6.31 -0.79 1.77
C HIS A 49 5.07 -1.69 1.71
N LEU A 50 3.91 -1.18 2.16
CA LEU A 50 2.65 -1.92 2.13
C LEU A 50 2.07 -2.00 0.71
N PRO A 51 1.32 -3.07 0.40
CA PRO A 51 0.76 -3.26 -0.93
C PRO A 51 -0.30 -2.20 -1.25
N PRO A 52 -0.62 -1.98 -2.54
CA PRO A 52 -1.74 -1.14 -2.93
C PRO A 52 -3.06 -1.75 -2.46
N MET A 53 -3.99 -0.90 -2.02
CA MET A 53 -5.27 -1.28 -1.45
C MET A 53 -6.40 -0.46 -2.07
N HIS A 54 -7.64 -0.95 -1.97
CA HIS A 54 -8.80 -0.06 -2.09
C HIS A 54 -8.87 0.89 -0.89
N ALA A 55 -9.41 2.09 -1.07
CA ALA A 55 -9.57 3.06 0.00
C ALA A 55 -10.31 2.50 1.23
N GLY A 56 -11.41 1.77 1.01
CA GLY A 56 -12.16 1.12 2.08
C GLY A 56 -11.38 0.01 2.79
N CYS A 57 -10.59 -0.78 2.05
CA CYS A 57 -9.74 -1.81 2.64
C CYS A 57 -8.62 -1.21 3.50
N ALA A 58 -7.98 -0.14 3.03
CA ALA A 58 -6.95 0.57 3.78
C ALA A 58 -7.52 1.17 5.08
N ASP A 59 -8.67 1.85 5.01
CA ASP A 59 -9.29 2.43 6.20
C ASP A 59 -9.72 1.37 7.22
N ALA A 60 -10.33 0.27 6.75
CA ALA A 60 -10.71 -0.84 7.61
C ALA A 60 -9.48 -1.49 8.27
N HIS A 61 -8.39 -1.70 7.51
CA HIS A 61 -7.17 -2.31 8.02
C HIS A 61 -6.47 -1.42 9.06
N ARG A 62 -6.39 -0.11 8.81
CA ARG A 62 -5.83 0.87 9.76
C ARG A 62 -6.56 0.90 11.11
N ARG A 63 -7.84 0.51 11.16
CA ARG A 63 -8.64 0.46 12.41
C ARG A 63 -8.48 -0.85 13.19
N THR A 64 -7.73 -1.82 12.68
CA THR A 64 -7.49 -3.08 13.40
C THR A 64 -6.53 -2.86 14.58
N THR A 65 -6.65 -3.68 15.63
CA THR A 65 -5.80 -3.57 16.83
C THR A 65 -4.33 -3.92 16.57
N ALA A 66 -4.03 -4.59 15.47
CA ALA A 66 -2.67 -4.92 15.04
C ALA A 66 -2.05 -3.86 14.12
N ALA A 67 -2.81 -2.84 13.72
CA ALA A 67 -2.31 -1.78 12.85
C ALA A 67 -1.36 -0.84 13.61
N ASP A 68 -0.37 -0.32 12.89
CA ASP A 68 0.48 0.74 13.42
C ASP A 68 -0.37 2.03 13.57
N PRO A 69 -0.43 2.64 14.76
CA PRO A 69 -1.23 3.84 15.00
C PRO A 69 -0.71 5.07 14.24
N ALA A 70 0.55 5.06 13.79
CA ALA A 70 1.13 6.13 12.99
C ALA A 70 0.76 6.02 11.51
N TRP A 71 0.14 4.92 11.06
CA TRP A 71 -0.21 4.79 9.65
C TRP A 71 -1.22 5.82 9.19
N GLN A 72 -0.89 6.47 8.09
CA GLN A 72 -1.76 7.39 7.37
C GLN A 72 -2.15 6.78 6.02
N VAL A 73 -3.32 7.17 5.53
CA VAL A 73 -3.81 6.75 4.21
C VAL A 73 -3.38 7.78 3.18
N VAL A 74 -2.75 7.31 2.11
CA VAL A 74 -2.43 8.11 0.92
C VAL A 74 -3.30 7.63 -0.24
N LEU A 75 -4.06 8.55 -0.85
CA LEU A 75 -4.87 8.27 -2.03
C LEU A 75 -4.15 8.76 -3.28
N THR A 76 -4.19 7.96 -4.34
CA THR A 76 -3.48 8.25 -5.58
C THR A 76 -4.18 7.71 -6.82
N ALA A 77 -4.03 8.40 -7.95
CA ALA A 77 -4.51 7.93 -9.24
C ALA A 77 -3.51 6.98 -9.95
N GLY A 78 -2.26 6.96 -9.51
CA GLY A 78 -1.19 6.13 -10.04
C GLY A 78 -0.08 5.88 -9.02
N PHE A 79 0.78 4.90 -9.29
CA PHE A 79 1.96 4.63 -8.50
C PHE A 79 3.01 3.93 -9.36
N GLU A 80 4.26 4.04 -8.95
CA GLU A 80 5.35 3.23 -9.48
C GLU A 80 5.75 2.17 -8.46
N PHE A 81 6.11 0.98 -8.94
CA PHE A 81 6.61 -0.11 -8.11
C PHE A 81 8.12 -0.23 -8.32
N VAL A 82 8.88 0.11 -7.29
CA VAL A 82 10.34 0.12 -7.32
C VAL A 82 10.87 -1.09 -6.58
N ARG A 83 11.72 -1.85 -7.25
CA ARG A 83 12.44 -2.97 -6.64
C ARG A 83 13.73 -2.42 -6.02
N ALA A 84 14.02 -2.80 -4.78
CA ALA A 84 15.31 -2.53 -4.17
C ALA A 84 16.45 -3.12 -5.02
N ALA A 85 17.53 -2.36 -5.20
CA ALA A 85 18.73 -2.83 -5.84
C ALA A 85 19.51 -3.75 -4.90
N LYS A 86 20.56 -4.40 -5.43
CA LYS A 86 21.38 -5.33 -4.65
C LYS A 86 22.21 -4.62 -3.58
N GLU A 87 22.51 -3.35 -3.81
CA GLU A 87 23.37 -2.50 -2.98
C GLU A 87 22.59 -1.74 -1.90
N ASP A 88 21.25 -1.73 -1.96
CA ASP A 88 20.42 -1.11 -0.93
C ASP A 88 20.50 -1.88 0.40
N ASP A 89 20.61 -1.11 1.49
CA ASP A 89 20.58 -1.64 2.85
C ASP A 89 19.18 -2.21 3.18
N ASP A 90 18.12 -1.49 2.78
CA ASP A 90 16.74 -1.99 2.82
C ASP A 90 16.38 -2.70 1.52
N ARG A 91 16.15 -4.01 1.61
CA ARG A 91 15.84 -4.86 0.43
C ARG A 91 14.36 -5.02 0.15
N ARG A 92 13.49 -4.26 0.81
CA ARG A 92 12.05 -4.32 0.57
C ARG A 92 11.71 -3.47 -0.65
N PRO A 93 10.81 -3.93 -1.53
CA PRO A 93 10.33 -3.08 -2.59
C PRO A 93 9.54 -1.90 -1.99
N THR A 94 9.45 -0.82 -2.75
CA THR A 94 8.68 0.36 -2.37
C THR A 94 7.67 0.71 -3.46
N PHE A 95 6.60 1.35 -3.05
CA PHE A 95 5.66 2.03 -3.92
C PHE A 95 5.87 3.53 -3.81
N GLN A 96 5.88 4.17 -4.97
CA GLN A 96 5.99 5.61 -5.11
C GLN A 96 4.69 6.13 -5.72
N PRO A 97 3.68 6.46 -4.90
CA PRO A 97 2.49 7.15 -5.36
C PRO A 97 2.82 8.36 -6.24
N ASN A 98 2.08 8.53 -7.32
CA ASN A 98 2.14 9.71 -8.18
C ASN A 98 0.73 10.19 -8.50
N SER A 99 0.54 11.50 -8.67
CA SER A 99 -0.80 12.09 -8.80
C SER A 99 -1.63 11.89 -7.51
N LEU A 100 -1.06 12.33 -6.39
CA LEU A 100 -1.73 12.30 -5.08
C LEU A 100 -3.06 13.04 -5.14
N LEU A 101 -4.07 12.45 -4.51
CA LEU A 101 -5.42 12.99 -4.46
C LEU A 101 -5.66 13.65 -3.11
N PRO A 102 -6.34 14.81 -3.06
CA PRO A 102 -6.78 15.39 -1.80
C PRO A 102 -7.63 14.37 -1.02
N ALA A 103 -7.45 14.32 0.29
CA ALA A 103 -8.22 13.44 1.19
C ALA A 103 -9.75 13.65 1.08
N ASP A 104 -10.18 14.80 0.56
CA ASP A 104 -11.57 15.23 0.39
C ASP A 104 -12.11 15.06 -1.05
N SER A 105 -11.39 14.40 -1.96
CA SER A 105 -11.86 14.21 -3.35
C SER A 105 -12.87 13.06 -3.47
N GLY A 106 -13.86 13.02 -2.58
CA GLY A 106 -15.08 12.23 -2.72
C GLY A 106 -16.18 13.14 -3.26
N GLY A 107 -16.38 13.13 -4.57
CA GLY A 107 -17.60 13.63 -5.21
C GLY A 107 -18.67 12.55 -5.23
#